data_AF-A0A7S3NTT7-F1
#
_entry.id   AF-A0A7S3NTT7-F1
#
_cell.length_a   1.000
_cell.length_b   1.000
_cell.length_c   1.000
_cell.angle_alpha   90.00
_cell.angle_beta   90.00
_cell.angle_gamma   90.00
#
_symmetry.space_group_name_H-M   'P 1'
#
loop_
_entity.id
_entity.type
_entity.pdbx_description
1 polymer ?
#
loop_
_entity_poly.entity_id
_entity_poly.type
_entity_poly.pdbx_seq_one_letter_code
_entity_poly.pdbx_strand_id
1 'polypeptide(L)'
;MKINTSLVVLLLIGLTSTVFAIRVGVINDLHLDPFYDPSVESDRDCRGLNPFKLKGLDSTNDLAPFGRYGCDVSPTLINILFAKLKELSGHIDVLLVSGDFT
;
A
#
# COMPACT_ATOMS: atom_id res chain seq x y z
N MET A 1 -45.06 27.52 27.34
CA MET A 1 -43.71 26.96 27.52
C MET A 1 -42.70 27.95 26.96
N LYS A 2 -41.83 28.54 27.80
CA LYS A 2 -40.73 29.40 27.34
C LYS A 2 -39.52 28.50 27.11
N ILE A 3 -39.12 28.34 25.86
CA ILE A 3 -37.90 27.61 25.51
C ILE A 3 -36.72 28.48 25.95
N ASN A 4 -35.86 27.92 26.80
CA ASN A 4 -34.70 28.63 27.33
C ASN A 4 -33.64 28.73 26.22
N THR A 5 -33.52 29.93 25.63
CA THR A 5 -32.65 30.21 24.46
C THR A 5 -31.19 29.85 24.70
N SER A 6 -30.70 29.97 25.94
CA SER A 6 -29.34 29.57 26.30
C SER A 6 -29.09 28.06 26.16
N LEU A 7 -30.11 27.23 26.39
CA LEU A 7 -30.00 25.77 26.24
C LEU A 7 -29.93 25.38 24.75
N VAL A 8 -30.66 26.09 23.90
CA VAL A 8 -30.69 25.87 22.45
C VAL A 8 -29.34 26.23 21.82
N VAL A 9 -28.73 27.34 22.25
CA VAL A 9 -27.41 27.77 21.76
C VAL A 9 -26.30 26.78 22.16
N LEU A 10 -26.30 26.28 23.40
CA LEU A 10 -25.33 25.26 23.83
C LEU A 10 -25.46 23.94 23.06
N LEU A 11 -26.70 23.52 22.76
CA LEU A 11 -26.95 22.32 21.98
C LEU A 11 -26.44 22.45 20.54
N LEU A 12 -26.63 23.63 19.92
CA LEU A 12 -26.14 23.93 18.57
C LEU A 12 -24.61 23.97 18.49
N ILE A 13 -23.93 24.48 19.51
CA ILE A 13 -22.46 24.52 19.55
C ILE A 13 -21.88 23.12 19.77
N GLY A 14 -22.50 22.28 20.63
CA GLY A 14 -22.07 20.90 20.85
C GLY A 14 -22.27 19.96 19.65
N LEU A 15 -23.18 20.29 18.73
CA LEU A 15 -23.45 19.52 17.51
C LEU A 15 -22.48 19.82 16.36
N THR A 16 -21.67 20.88 16.46
CA THR A 16 -20.80 21.35 15.36
C THR A 16 -19.31 21.07 15.56
N SER A 17 -18.91 20.51 16.69
CA SER A 17 -17.53 20.02 16.90
C SER A 17 -17.28 18.73 16.12
N THR A 18 -17.17 18.87 14.80
CA THR A 18 -16.58 17.87 13.92
C THR A 18 -15.07 17.89 14.15
N VAL A 19 -14.57 16.90 14.89
CA VAL A 19 -13.13 16.66 14.98
C VAL A 19 -12.70 16.10 13.62
N PHE A 20 -12.17 16.97 12.75
CA PHE A 20 -11.53 16.54 11.52
C PHE A 20 -10.22 15.84 11.87
N ALA A 21 -10.24 14.51 11.91
CA ALA A 21 -9.03 13.71 12.01
C ALA A 21 -8.38 13.63 10.63
N ILE A 22 -7.15 14.15 10.50
CA ILE A 22 -6.34 14.02 9.29
C ILE A 22 -5.90 12.56 9.14
N ARG A 23 -6.18 11.97 7.99
CA ARG A 23 -5.74 10.62 7.61
C ARG A 23 -4.43 10.73 6.82
N VAL A 24 -3.36 10.23 7.44
CA VAL A 24 -2.03 10.18 6.83
C VAL A 24 -1.71 8.74 6.43
N GLY A 25 -1.48 8.52 5.14
CA GLY A 25 -0.93 7.27 4.62
C GLY A 25 0.59 7.36 4.53
N VAL A 26 1.29 6.25 4.76
CA VAL A 26 2.75 6.17 4.60
C VAL A 26 3.09 4.95 3.74
N ILE A 27 3.88 5.17 2.69
CA ILE A 27 4.45 4.14 1.82
C ILE A 27 5.96 4.34 1.81
N ASN A 28 6.71 3.27 2.02
CA ASN A 28 8.17 3.26 1.97
C ASN A 28 8.68 2.04 1.21
N ASP A 29 9.94 2.11 0.76
CA ASP A 29 10.71 0.99 0.21
C ASP A 29 9.96 0.23 -0.89
N LEU A 30 9.51 0.96 -1.92
CA LEU A 30 8.71 0.35 -2.99
C LEU A 30 9.51 -0.61 -3.87
N HIS A 31 10.82 -0.41 -4.02
CA HIS A 31 11.74 -1.23 -4.80
C HIS A 31 11.08 -1.81 -6.05
N LEU A 32 10.69 -0.96 -7.01
CA LEU A 32 9.96 -1.42 -8.19
C LEU A 32 10.96 -2.02 -9.19
N ASP A 33 10.76 -3.28 -9.57
CA ASP A 33 11.40 -3.84 -10.78
C ASP A 33 10.45 -3.73 -11.98
N PRO A 34 10.62 -2.74 -12.87
CA PRO A 34 9.77 -2.59 -14.04
C PRO A 34 9.92 -3.75 -15.04
N PHE A 35 10.95 -4.59 -14.89
CA PHE A 35 11.26 -5.72 -15.76
C PHE A 35 11.02 -7.08 -15.09
N TYR A 36 10.32 -7.11 -13.95
CA TYR A 36 9.98 -8.35 -13.26
C TYR A 36 9.26 -9.34 -14.20
N ASP A 37 9.80 -10.55 -14.32
CA ASP A 37 9.20 -11.62 -15.13
C ASP A 37 8.57 -12.70 -14.22
N PRO A 38 7.24 -12.86 -14.22
CA PRO A 38 6.55 -13.82 -13.36
C PRO A 38 6.74 -15.28 -13.78
N SER A 39 7.29 -15.53 -14.96
CA SER A 39 7.53 -16.87 -15.51
C SER A 39 8.90 -17.44 -15.17
N VAL A 40 9.80 -16.63 -14.63
CA VAL A 40 11.16 -17.04 -14.30
C VAL A 40 11.15 -18.01 -13.11
N GLU A 41 11.94 -19.08 -13.24
CA GLU A 41 12.12 -20.13 -12.23
C GLU A 41 12.70 -19.56 -10.92
N SER A 42 12.33 -20.14 -9.77
CA SER A 42 12.75 -19.63 -8.45
C SER A 42 14.26 -19.70 -8.17
N ASP A 43 15.03 -20.45 -8.96
CA ASP A 43 16.48 -20.59 -8.86
C ASP A 43 17.25 -19.65 -9.79
N ARG A 44 16.55 -18.69 -10.42
CA ARG A 44 17.14 -17.61 -11.23
C ARG A 44 16.84 -16.25 -10.61
N ASP A 45 17.62 -15.25 -11.00
CA ASP A 45 17.32 -13.87 -10.66
C ASP A 45 15.98 -13.45 -11.28
N CYS A 46 15.43 -12.35 -10.82
CA CYS A 46 14.07 -11.89 -11.12
C CYS A 46 13.84 -11.52 -12.60
N ARG A 47 14.92 -11.54 -13.40
CA ARG A 47 14.95 -11.26 -14.83
C ARG A 47 15.44 -12.46 -15.65
N GLY A 48 15.69 -13.61 -15.01
CA GLY A 48 16.16 -14.84 -15.64
C GLY A 48 17.60 -14.80 -16.16
N LEU A 49 18.39 -13.79 -15.77
CA LEU A 49 19.73 -13.53 -16.31
C LEU A 49 20.81 -14.38 -15.63
N ASN A 50 20.71 -14.63 -14.33
CA ASN A 50 21.69 -15.40 -13.57
C ASN A 50 21.03 -16.41 -12.64
N PRO A 51 21.65 -17.56 -12.37
CA PRO A 51 21.19 -18.46 -11.31
C PRO A 51 21.32 -17.76 -9.94
N PHE A 52 20.23 -17.72 -9.18
CA PHE A 52 20.18 -17.18 -7.83
C PHE A 52 20.20 -18.32 -6.83
N LYS A 53 21.23 -18.37 -5.96
CA LYS A 53 21.30 -19.36 -4.88
C LYS A 53 20.63 -18.84 -3.62
N LEU A 54 19.31 -18.76 -3.60
CA LEU A 54 18.59 -18.74 -2.32
C LEU A 54 18.64 -20.16 -1.74
N LYS A 55 19.48 -20.36 -0.71
CA LYS A 55 19.58 -21.64 -0.03
C LYS A 55 18.20 -22.04 0.53
N GLY A 56 17.70 -23.21 0.13
CA GLY A 56 16.47 -23.81 0.69
C GLY A 56 15.18 -23.52 -0.08
N LEU A 57 15.25 -22.93 -1.28
CA LEU A 57 14.13 -22.90 -2.23
C LEU A 57 14.37 -23.95 -3.32
N ASP A 58 13.47 -24.92 -3.42
CA ASP A 58 13.44 -25.82 -4.57
C ASP A 58 13.10 -25.01 -5.84
N SER A 59 13.73 -25.34 -6.96
CA SER A 59 13.40 -24.75 -8.25
C SER A 59 11.95 -25.11 -8.59
N THR A 60 11.09 -24.09 -8.67
CA THR A 60 9.70 -24.23 -9.11
C THR A 60 9.45 -23.31 -10.29
N ASN A 61 8.68 -23.83 -11.25
CA ASN A 61 8.30 -23.13 -12.48
C ASN A 61 6.90 -22.52 -12.36
N ASP A 62 6.44 -22.29 -11.12
CA ASP A 62 5.11 -21.76 -10.85
C ASP A 62 5.05 -20.28 -11.21
N LEU A 63 4.04 -19.86 -11.98
CA LEU A 63 3.82 -18.45 -12.28
C LEU A 63 3.63 -17.63 -10.99
N ALA A 64 4.42 -16.58 -10.83
CA ALA A 64 4.40 -15.71 -9.65
C ALA A 64 4.05 -14.25 -10.04
N PRO A 65 2.79 -13.93 -10.38
CA PRO A 65 2.41 -12.63 -10.93
C PRO A 65 2.58 -11.45 -9.97
N PHE A 66 2.70 -11.70 -8.66
CA PHE A 66 2.80 -10.67 -7.64
C PHE A 66 4.22 -10.45 -7.12
N GLY A 67 5.13 -11.40 -7.32
CA GLY A 67 6.49 -11.30 -6.83
C GLY A 67 7.05 -12.64 -6.34
N ARG A 68 8.37 -12.68 -6.16
CA ARG A 68 9.09 -13.77 -5.51
C ARG A 68 9.97 -13.21 -4.40
N TYR A 69 10.28 -14.03 -3.41
CA TYR A 69 11.28 -13.67 -2.41
C TYR A 69 12.65 -13.54 -3.05
N GLY A 70 13.41 -12.53 -2.64
CA GLY A 70 14.69 -12.18 -3.26
C GLY A 70 14.58 -11.31 -4.50
N CYS A 71 13.35 -10.90 -4.86
CA CYS A 71 13.08 -9.93 -5.91
C CYS A 71 12.54 -8.63 -5.36
N ASP A 72 12.85 -7.58 -6.10
CA ASP A 72 12.16 -6.30 -6.04
C ASP A 72 10.69 -6.47 -6.49
N VAL A 73 9.87 -5.51 -6.12
CA VAL A 73 8.41 -5.55 -6.23
C VAL A 73 7.96 -5.51 -7.68
N SER A 74 7.02 -6.39 -8.03
CA SER A 74 6.42 -6.42 -9.37
C SER A 74 5.50 -5.20 -9.61
N PRO A 75 5.36 -4.74 -10.87
CA PRO A 75 4.40 -3.69 -11.21
C PRO A 75 2.96 -4.06 -10.84
N THR A 76 2.62 -5.34 -10.93
CA THR A 76 1.31 -5.87 -10.55
C THR A 76 1.04 -5.65 -9.06
N LEU A 77 2.01 -5.93 -8.19
CA LEU A 77 1.83 -5.79 -6.75
C LEU A 77 1.75 -4.32 -6.33
N ILE A 78 2.51 -3.42 -6.95
CA ILE A 78 2.37 -1.96 -6.75
C ILE A 78 0.96 -1.48 -7.11
N ASN A 79 0.42 -1.90 -8.26
CA ASN A 79 -0.93 -1.53 -8.66
C ASN A 79 -1.99 -2.02 -7.68
N ILE A 80 -1.83 -3.25 -7.17
CA ILE A 80 -2.71 -3.81 -6.15
C ILE A 80 -2.60 -3.05 -4.83
N LEU A 81 -1.39 -2.67 -4.41
CA LEU A 81 -1.17 -1.86 -3.21
C LEU A 81 -1.98 -0.56 -3.27
N PHE A 82 -1.86 0.21 -4.36
CA PHE A 82 -2.61 1.47 -4.50
C PHE A 82 -4.12 1.25 -4.61
N ALA A 83 -4.55 0.20 -5.31
CA ALA A 83 -5.98 -0.15 -5.38
C ALA A 83 -6.54 -0.49 -3.99
N LYS A 84 -5.81 -1.28 -3.20
CA LYS A 84 -6.22 -1.68 -1.85
C LYS A 84 -6.12 -0.54 -0.84
N LEU A 85 -5.13 0.33 -0.97
CA LEU A 85 -5.04 1.54 -0.14
C LEU A 85 -6.28 2.42 -0.33
N LYS A 86 -6.69 2.62 -1.58
CA LYS A 86 -7.92 3.37 -1.90
C LYS A 86 -9.18 2.69 -1.38
N GLU A 87 -9.27 1.37 -1.54
CA GLU A 87 -10.43 0.57 -1.10
C GLU A 87 -10.58 0.56 0.44
N LEU A 88 -9.47 0.34 1.17
CA LEU A 88 -9.48 0.11 2.61
C LEU A 88 -9.45 1.40 3.42
N SER A 89 -8.67 2.40 2.99
CA SER A 89 -8.49 3.64 3.74
C SER A 89 -9.54 4.70 3.38
N GLY A 90 -10.26 4.52 2.27
CA GLY A 90 -11.17 5.52 1.74
C GLY A 90 -10.42 6.81 1.35
N HIS A 91 -10.78 7.93 1.95
CA HIS A 91 -10.07 9.20 1.75
C HIS A 91 -8.80 9.25 2.60
N ILE A 92 -7.67 9.59 1.97
CA ILE A 92 -6.41 9.92 2.62
C ILE A 92 -6.13 11.38 2.29
N ASP A 93 -5.89 12.19 3.32
CA ASP A 93 -5.62 13.63 3.16
C ASP A 93 -4.17 13.88 2.72
N VAL A 94 -3.25 13.09 3.26
CA VAL A 94 -1.81 13.19 2.98
C VAL A 94 -1.22 11.80 2.79
N LEU A 95 -0.53 11.58 1.68
CA LEU A 95 0.24 10.36 1.43
C LEU A 95 1.73 10.69 1.46
N LEU A 96 2.43 10.17 2.47
CA LEU A 96 3.88 10.26 2.56
C LEU A 96 4.50 9.10 1.81
N VAL A 97 5.36 9.40 0.83
CA VAL A 97 6.10 8.40 0.06
C VAL A 97 7.58 8.69 0.22
N SER A 98 8.29 7.86 0.97
CA SER A 98 9.66 8.17 1.43
C SER A 98 10.78 7.69 0.51
N GLY A 99 10.47 7.14 -0.67
CA GLY A 99 11.43 6.88 -1.74
C GLY A 99 11.78 5.41 -1.89
N ASP A 100 12.99 5.16 -2.41
CA ASP A 100 13.53 3.84 -2.79
C ASP A 100 12.64 3.11 -3.81
N PHE A 101 12.60 3.67 -5.02
CA PHE A 101 11.72 3.21 -6.09
C PHE A 101 12.41 2.22 -7.04
N THR A 102 13.71 1.93 -6.89
CA THR A 102 14.54 1.26 -7.90
C THR A 102 15.60 0.37 -7.31
#